data_AF-A0AAW8UUB7-F1
#
_entry.id   AF-A0AAW8UUB7-F1
#
_cell.length_a   1.000
_cell.length_b   1.000
_cell.length_c   1.000
_cell.angle_alpha   90.00
_cell.angle_beta   90.00
_cell.angle_gamma   90.00
#
_symmetry.space_group_name_H-M   'P 1'
#
loop_
_entity.id
_entity.type
_entity.pdbx_description
1 polymer ?
#
loop_
_entity_poly.entity_id
_entity_poly.type
_entity_poly.pdbx_seq_one_letter_code
_entity_poly.pdbx_strand_id
1 'polypeptide(L)' 'KLNFSDYQEQKEKEAEKSIVGKCPKCGNNIVLKKSFYGCSNYPECKFTLAEHFRKKKLTKTNVKELLEGKE' A
#
# COMPACT_ATOMS: atom_id res chain seq x y z
N LYS A 1 12.29 -7.71 -29.00
CA LYS A 1 11.00 -8.40 -28.75
C LYS A 1 10.81 -8.39 -27.25
N LEU A 2 9.85 -7.61 -26.73
CA LEU A 2 9.50 -7.68 -25.29
C LEU A 2 8.79 -9.02 -25.07
N ASN A 3 9.33 -9.89 -24.22
CA ASN A 3 8.67 -11.16 -23.93
C ASN A 3 7.58 -10.94 -22.89
N PHE A 4 6.46 -11.63 -23.07
CA PHE A 4 5.30 -11.56 -22.17
C PHE A 4 5.65 -11.91 -20.71
N SER A 5 6.62 -12.80 -20.49
CA SER A 5 7.10 -13.22 -19.17
C SER A 5 7.80 -12.10 -18.40
N ASP A 6 8.59 -11.27 -19.09
CA ASP A 6 9.29 -10.13 -18.47
C ASP A 6 8.29 -9.11 -17.93
N TYR A 7 7.17 -8.91 -18.63
CA TYR A 7 6.09 -8.01 -18.22
C TYR A 7 5.37 -8.49 -16.95
N GLN A 8 5.14 -9.80 -16.83
CA GLN A 8 4.52 -10.39 -15.63
C GLN A 8 5.41 -10.15 -14.40
N GLU A 9 6.71 -10.45 -14.51
CA GLU A 9 7.66 -10.31 -13.40
C GLU A 9 7.86 -8.84 -12.98
N GLN A 10 7.91 -7.91 -13.94
CA GLN A 10 7.98 -6.47 -13.64
C GLN A 10 6.74 -6.01 -12.86
N LYS A 11 5.55 -6.46 -13.28
CA LYS A 11 4.28 -6.08 -12.64
C LYS A 11 4.16 -6.60 -11.21
N GLU A 12 4.61 -7.82 -10.95
CA GLU A 12 4.63 -8.40 -9.59
C GLU A 12 5.60 -7.65 -8.67
N LYS A 13 6.82 -7.35 -9.15
CA LYS A 13 7.80 -6.54 -8.40
C LYS A 13 7.28 -5.13 -8.08
N GLU A 14 6.59 -4.49 -9.02
CA GLU A 14 5.99 -3.17 -8.79
C GLU A 14 4.83 -3.22 -7.77
N ALA A 15 4.00 -4.28 -7.82
CA ALA A 15 2.94 -4.50 -6.86
C ALA A 15 3.51 -4.69 -5.44
N GLU A 16 4.59 -5.46 -5.30
CA GLU A 16 5.25 -5.69 -4.02
C GLU A 16 5.86 -4.38 -3.45
N LYS A 17 6.49 -3.57 -4.31
CA LYS A 17 7.06 -2.27 -3.93
C LYS A 17 6.00 -1.23 -3.52
N SER A 18 4.74 -1.47 -3.86
CA SER A 18 3.61 -0.64 -3.45
C SER A 18 3.11 -0.99 -2.05
N ILE A 19 3.49 -2.14 -1.49
CA ILE A 19 3.08 -2.57 -0.15
C ILE A 19 3.76 -1.69 0.91
N VAL A 20 2.97 -1.23 1.86
CA VAL A 20 3.39 -0.28 2.90
C VAL A 20 3.38 -0.91 4.28
N GLY A 21 2.44 -1.81 4.53
CA GLY A 21 2.34 -2.53 5.80
C GLY A 21 1.15 -3.47 5.83
N LYS A 22 0.84 -3.97 7.03
CA LYS A 22 -0.35 -4.78 7.27
C LYS A 22 -1.53 -3.91 7.70
N CYS A 23 -2.72 -4.28 7.28
CA CYS A 23 -3.95 -3.59 7.61
C CYS A 23 -4.36 -3.92 9.04
N PRO A 24 -4.54 -2.92 9.93
CA PRO A 24 -4.90 -3.17 11.33
C PRO A 24 -6.32 -3.72 11.48
N LYS A 25 -7.16 -3.63 10.43
CA LYS A 25 -8.54 -4.17 10.47
C LYS A 25 -8.66 -5.64 10.08
N CYS A 26 -7.79 -6.14 9.20
CA CYS A 26 -7.95 -7.49 8.63
C CYS A 26 -6.64 -8.25 8.43
N GLY A 27 -5.48 -7.67 8.74
CA GLY A 27 -4.17 -8.30 8.56
C GLY A 27 -3.68 -8.42 7.12
N ASN A 28 -4.49 -8.05 6.12
CA ASN A 28 -4.08 -8.04 4.71
C ASN A 28 -3.12 -6.89 4.38
N ASN A 29 -2.51 -6.92 3.19
CA ASN A 29 -1.54 -5.90 2.80
C ASN A 29 -2.23 -4.54 2.55
N ILE A 30 -1.57 -3.46 2.96
CA ILE A 30 -1.90 -2.10 2.56
C ILE A 30 -0.96 -1.70 1.44
N VAL A 31 -1.54 -1.20 0.36
CA VAL A 31 -0.80 -0.74 -0.83
C VAL A 31 -1.00 0.75 -1.04
N LEU A 32 0.07 1.46 -1.40
CA LEU A 32 -0.02 2.84 -1.86
C LEU A 32 -0.51 2.85 -3.31
N LYS A 33 -1.71 3.41 -3.51
CA LYS A 33 -2.21 3.84 -4.82
C LYS A 33 -1.90 5.33 -5.00
N LYS A 34 -2.11 5.86 -6.22
CA LYS A 34 -1.76 7.23 -6.68
C LYS A 34 -1.73 8.33 -5.59
N SER A 35 -2.71 8.39 -4.70
CA SER A 35 -2.75 9.40 -3.62
C SER A 35 -3.35 8.88 -2.30
N PHE A 36 -3.47 7.58 -2.14
CA PHE A 36 -4.05 6.98 -0.94
C PHE A 36 -3.54 5.56 -0.72
N TYR A 37 -3.46 5.17 0.55
CA TYR A 37 -3.15 3.82 0.98
C TYR A 37 -4.46 3.06 1.14
N GLY A 38 -4.60 1.94 0.45
CA GLY A 38 -5.80 1.10 0.51
C GLY A 38 -5.47 -0.33 0.91
N CYS A 39 -6.38 -0.98 1.60
CA CYS A 39 -6.28 -2.42 1.81
C CYS A 39 -6.39 -3.17 0.48
N SER A 40 -5.55 -4.18 0.29
CA SER A 40 -5.61 -5.07 -0.87
C SER A 40 -6.90 -5.91 -0.90
N ASN A 41 -7.55 -6.10 0.24
CA ASN A 41 -8.77 -6.91 0.38
C ASN A 41 -10.08 -6.12 0.17
N TYR A 42 -10.04 -5.01 -0.57
CA TYR A 42 -11.27 -4.30 -0.96
C TYR A 42 -12.08 -5.17 -1.95
N PRO A 43 -13.43 -5.29 -1.84
CA PRO A 43 -14.36 -4.50 -1.02
C PRO A 43 -14.63 -5.03 0.40
N GLU A 44 -14.13 -6.21 0.75
CA GLU A 44 -14.34 -6.83 2.07
C GLU A 44 -13.73 -5.99 3.20
N CYS A 45 -12.56 -5.41 2.96
CA CYS A 45 -11.92 -4.43 3.85
C CYS A 45 -11.86 -3.05 3.19
N LYS A 46 -12.69 -2.13 3.67
CA LYS A 46 -12.75 -0.73 3.20
C LYS A 46 -11.76 0.20 3.92
N PHE A 47 -10.69 -0.35 4.49
CA PHE A 47 -9.67 0.47 5.14
C PHE A 47 -8.90 1.29 4.10
N THR A 48 -8.90 2.60 4.28
CA THR A 48 -8.17 3.55 3.43
C THR A 48 -7.55 4.64 4.30
N LEU A 49 -6.38 5.13 3.88
CA LEU A 49 -5.71 6.30 4.46
C LEU A 49 -5.35 7.25 3.32
N ALA A 50 -5.68 8.53 3.45
CA ALA A 50 -5.25 9.54 2.49
C ALA A 50 -3.75 9.80 2.63
N GLU A 51 -3.04 10.02 1.51
CA GLU A 51 -1.64 10.45 1.55
C GLU A 51 -1.48 11.84 2.20
N HIS A 52 -2.51 12.68 2.14
CA HIS A 52 -2.50 14.00 2.74
C HIS A 52 -3.53 14.06 3.86
N PHE A 53 -3.06 14.25 5.10
CA PHE A 53 -3.91 14.41 6.27
C PHE A 53 -3.51 15.65 7.06
N ARG A 54 -4.44 16.58 7.26
CA ARG A 54 -4.26 17.81 8.06
C ARG A 54 -2.98 18.59 7.72
N LYS A 55 -2.81 18.93 6.44
CA LYS A 55 -1.64 19.67 5.89
C LYS A 55 -0.30 18.93 5.99
N LYS A 56 -0.27 17.70 6.50
CA LYS A 56 0.92 16.84 6.53
C LYS A 56 0.80 15.77 5.44
N LYS A 57 1.93 15.47 4.80
CA LYS A 57 2.06 14.36 3.87
C LYS A 57 2.49 13.12 4.63
N LEU A 58 1.67 12.08 4.57
CA LEU A 58 1.96 10.74 5.10
C LEU A 58 2.80 9.99 4.06
N THR A 59 4.11 9.95 4.28
CA THR A 59 5.05 9.17 3.45
C THR A 59 4.88 7.68 3.73
N LYS A 60 5.39 6.82 2.82
CA LYS A 60 5.34 5.36 3.01
C LYS A 60 5.94 4.94 4.36
N THR A 61 7.04 5.56 4.76
CA THR A 61 7.72 5.29 6.04
C THR A 61 6.81 5.64 7.22
N ASN A 62 6.28 6.86 7.25
CA ASN A 62 5.43 7.32 8.35
C ASN A 62 4.15 6.47 8.47
N VAL A 63 3.57 6.05 7.34
CA VAL A 63 2.41 5.15 7.36
C VAL A 63 2.80 3.78 7.87
N LYS A 64 3.95 3.24 7.45
CA LYS A 64 4.43 1.96 7.98
C LYS A 64 4.61 2.01 9.50
N GLU A 65 5.24 3.06 10.01
CA GLU A 65 5.43 3.26 11.46
C GLU A 65 4.08 3.37 12.20
N LEU A 66 3.13 4.11 11.64
CA LEU A 66 1.78 4.24 12.17
C LEU A 66 1.03 2.89 12.22
N LEU A 67 1.23 2.04 11.22
CA LEU A 67 0.60 0.71 11.14
C LEU A 67 1.25 -0.30 12.08
N GLU A 68 2.54 -0.15 12.37
CA GLU A 68 3.30 -1.01 13.28
C GLU A 68 3.08 -0.66 14.75
N GLY A 69 2.38 0.44 15.06
CA GLY A 69 2.07 0.85 16.44
C GLY A 69 3.31 1.29 17.22
N LYS A 70 4.37 1.73 16.53
CA LYS A 70 5.51 2.38 17.15
C LYS A 70 5.11 3.82 17.48
N GLU A 71 4.68 4.04 18.70
CA GLU A 71 4.50 5.38 19.30
C GLU A 71 5.85 6.03 19.62
#